data_AF-A0A7K1USY5-F1
#
_entry.id   AF-A0A7K1USY5-F1
#
_cell.length_a   1.000
_cell.length_b   1.000
_cell.length_c   1.000
_cell.angle_alpha   90.00
_cell.angle_beta   90.00
_cell.angle_gamma   90.00
#
_symmetry.space_group_name_H-M   'P 1'
#
loop_
_entity.id
_entity.type
_entity.pdbx_description
1 polymer ?
#
loop_
_entity_poly.entity_id
_entity_poly.type
_entity_poly.pdbx_seq_one_letter_code
_entity_poly.pdbx_strand_id
1 'polypeptide(L)' 'MAKAKKPMSQRTQLRLGREIQEQYDHGASWAVIAVDFDLSEYKVKQIARTYRQDCDRRAHQNQLTLFN' A
#
# COMPACT_ATOMS: atom_id res chain seq x y z
N MET A 1 -17.64 -22.59 -10.61
CA MET A 1 -17.74 -21.16 -10.96
C MET A 1 -16.74 -20.38 -10.12
N ALA A 2 -15.62 -19.94 -10.71
CA ALA A 2 -14.64 -19.13 -10.00
C ALA A 2 -15.25 -17.74 -9.75
N LYS A 3 -15.57 -17.41 -8.49
CA LYS A 3 -15.96 -16.06 -8.11
C LYS A 3 -14.76 -15.16 -8.41
N ALA A 4 -14.81 -14.41 -9.51
CA ALA A 4 -13.81 -13.40 -9.80
C ALA A 4 -13.69 -12.49 -8.57
N LYS A 5 -12.53 -12.52 -7.89
CA LYS A 5 -12.26 -11.62 -6.75
C LYS A 5 -12.49 -10.21 -7.28
N LYS A 6 -13.54 -9.55 -6.79
CA LYS A 6 -13.83 -8.16 -7.17
C LYS A 6 -12.55 -7.35 -6.95
N PRO A 7 -12.14 -6.49 -7.90
CA PRO A 7 -10.97 -5.65 -7.71
C PRO A 7 -11.18 -4.82 -6.44
N MET A 8 -10.13 -4.77 -5.61
CA MET A 8 -10.15 -4.00 -4.37
C MET A 8 -10.41 -2.54 -4.70
N SER A 9 -11.26 -1.87 -3.92
CA SER A 9 -11.44 -0.43 -4.04
C SER A 9 -10.10 0.29 -3.80
N GLN A 10 -9.83 1.36 -4.54
CA GLN A 10 -8.62 2.17 -4.38
C GLN A 10 -8.45 2.66 -2.94
N ARG A 11 -9.54 3.04 -2.26
CA ARG A 11 -9.51 3.46 -0.85
C ARG A 11 -9.06 2.34 0.08
N THR A 12 -9.52 1.11 -0.18
CA THR A 12 -9.11 -0.07 0.57
C THR A 12 -7.64 -0.41 0.31
N GLN A 13 -7.20 -0.30 -0.94
CA GLN A 13 -5.80 -0.54 -1.31
C GLN A 13 -4.85 0.47 -0.66
N LEU A 14 -5.23 1.75 -0.59
CA LEU A 14 -4.42 2.77 0.09
C LEU A 14 -4.39 2.56 1.61
N ARG A 15 -5.52 2.17 2.23
CA ARG A 15 -5.56 1.85 3.66
C ARG A 15 -4.66 0.65 3.99
N LEU A 16 -4.79 -0.44 3.22
CA LEU A 16 -3.94 -1.61 3.37
C LEU A 16 -2.48 -1.28 3.13
N GLY A 17 -2.17 -0.46 2.13
CA GLY A 17 -0.80 -0.05 1.85
C GLY A 17 -0.17 0.78 2.96
N ARG A 18 -0.97 1.60 3.67
CA ARG A 18 -0.53 2.26 4.89
C ARG A 18 -0.19 1.25 5.99
N GLU A 19 -1.12 0.36 6.32
CA GLU A 19 -0.94 -0.63 7.40
C GLU A 19 0.25 -1.57 7.11
N ILE A 20 0.42 -2.00 5.85
CA ILE A 20 1.57 -2.78 5.38
C ILE A 20 2.87 -2.00 5.54
N GLN A 21 2.89 -0.73 5.13
CA GLN A 21 4.09 0.10 5.21
C GLN A 21 4.47 0.35 6.68
N GLU A 22 3.50 0.59 7.56
CA GLU A 22 3.71 0.75 9.00
C GLU A 22 4.37 -0.52 9.59
N GLN A 23 3.85 -1.72 9.32
CA GLN A 23 4.48 -2.96 9.82
C GLN A 23 5.91 -3.14 9.31
N TYR A 24 6.17 -2.82 8.03
CA TYR A 24 7.51 -2.88 7.46
C TYR A 24 8.46 -1.88 8.13
N ASP A 25 8.00 -0.65 8.37
CA ASP A 25 8.77 0.41 9.04
C ASP A 25 9.05 0.06 10.51
N HIS A 26 8.18 -0.73 11.15
CA HIS A 26 8.40 -1.34 12.47
C HIS A 26 9.36 -2.55 12.45
N GLY A 27 9.90 -2.93 11.28
CA GLY A 27 10.90 -3.99 11.13
C GLY A 27 10.33 -5.37 10.82
N ALA A 28 9.03 -5.51 10.55
CA ALA A 28 8.46 -6.78 10.11
C ALA A 28 8.98 -7.16 8.71
N SER A 29 9.28 -8.44 8.52
CA SER A 29 9.69 -8.93 7.21
C SER A 29 8.49 -9.05 6.27
N TRP A 30 8.72 -8.93 4.96
CA TRP A 30 7.66 -9.09 3.96
C TRP A 30 6.93 -10.44 4.06
N ALA A 31 7.62 -11.49 4.51
CA ALA A 31 7.03 -12.80 4.72
C ALA A 31 6.03 -12.80 5.88
N VAL A 32 6.37 -12.16 7.01
CA VAL A 32 5.47 -12.03 8.16
C VAL A 32 4.25 -11.20 7.78
N ILE A 33 4.47 -10.05 7.13
CA ILE A 33 3.39 -9.18 6.65
C ILE A 33 2.47 -9.94 5.67
N ALA A 34 3.04 -10.73 4.76
CA ALA A 34 2.24 -11.53 3.82
C ALA A 34 1.30 -12.51 4.54
N VAL A 35 1.77 -13.13 5.63
CA VAL A 35 0.94 -14.00 6.48
C VAL A 35 -0.14 -13.18 7.22
N ASP A 36 0.23 -12.06 7.85
CA ASP A 36 -0.69 -11.23 8.64
C ASP A 36 -1.87 -10.70 7.81
N PHE A 37 -1.65 -10.43 6.52
CA PHE A 37 -2.67 -9.92 5.62
C PHE A 37 -3.35 -11.00 4.75
N ASP A 38 -2.97 -12.28 4.88
CA ASP A 38 -3.44 -13.39 4.02
C ASP A 38 -3.28 -13.08 2.51
N LEU A 39 -2.10 -12.57 2.15
CA LEU A 39 -1.75 -12.17 0.80
C LEU A 39 -0.41 -12.76 0.39
N SER A 40 -0.18 -12.89 -0.92
CA SER A 40 1.16 -13.25 -1.39
C SER A 40 2.14 -12.11 -1.15
N GLU A 41 3.41 -12.46 -0.92
CA GLU A 41 4.49 -11.48 -0.72
C GLU A 41 4.57 -10.46 -1.87
N TYR A 42 4.36 -10.93 -3.11
CA TYR A 42 4.28 -10.07 -4.27
C TYR A 42 3.14 -9.03 -4.14
N LYS A 43 1.96 -9.45 -3.67
CA LYS A 43 0.79 -8.58 -3.54
C LYS A 43 1.00 -7.52 -2.48
N VAL A 44 1.55 -7.88 -1.31
CA VAL A 44 1.83 -6.89 -0.24
C VAL A 44 2.88 -5.87 -0.68
N LYS A 45 3.95 -6.29 -1.37
CA LYS A 45 4.95 -5.38 -1.95
C LYS A 45 4.34 -4.42 -2.99
N GLN A 46 3.46 -4.93 -3.85
CA GLN A 46 2.75 -4.10 -4.83
C GLN A 46 1.86 -3.07 -4.15
N ILE A 47 1.09 -3.47 -3.14
CA ILE A 47 0.20 -2.57 -2.39
C ILE A 47 1.02 -1.48 -1.66
N ALA A 48 2.12 -1.85 -0.99
CA ALA A 48 3.03 -0.90 -0.33
C ALA A 48 3.65 0.09 -1.33
N ARG A 49 4.03 -0.37 -2.53
CA ARG A 49 4.54 0.50 -3.59
C ARG A 49 3.49 1.50 -4.07
N THR A 50 2.25 1.06 -4.30
CA THR A 50 1.16 1.95 -4.70
C THR A 50 0.92 3.03 -3.65
N TYR A 51 0.94 2.67 -2.37
CA TYR A 51 0.80 3.63 -1.27
C TYR A 51 1.92 4.67 -1.26
N ARG A 52 3.19 4.25 -1.37
CA ARG A 52 4.33 5.18 -1.45
C ARG A 52 4.23 6.15 -2.62
N GLN A 53 3.86 5.65 -3.80
CA GLN A 53 3.64 6.51 -4.98
C GLN A 53 2.53 7.55 -4.77
N ASP A 54 1.45 7.18 -4.06
CA ASP A 54 0.39 8.12 -3.70
C ASP A 54 0.87 9.17 -2.70
N CYS A 55 1.65 8.77 -1.70
CA CYS A 55 2.29 9.67 -0.74
C CYS A 55 3.25 10.65 -1.43
N ASP A 56 4.13 10.16 -2.30
CA ASP A 56 5.06 10.99 -3.07
C ASP A 56 4.30 11.98 -3.94
N ARG A 57 3.25 11.53 -4.63
CA ARG A 57 2.40 12.40 -5.45
C ARG A 57 1.76 13.52 -4.63
N ARG A 58 1.24 13.22 -3.43
CA ARG A 58 0.65 14.22 -2.53
C ARG A 58 1.69 15.18 -1.98
N ALA A 59 2.87 14.67 -1.60
CA ALA A 59 3.98 15.50 -1.13
C ALA A 59 4.42 16.47 -2.23
N HIS A 60 4.57 16.00 -3.47
CA HIS A 60 4.87 16.84 -4.63
C HIS A 60 3.78 17.89 -4.90
N GLN A 61 2.50 17.53 -4.79
CA GLN A 61 1.40 18.50 -4.95
C GLN A 61 1.42 19.58 -3.86
N ASN A 62 1.65 19.20 -2.60
CA ASN A 62 1.76 20.14 -1.49
C ASN A 62 3.01 21.04 -1.60
N GLN A 63 4.10 20.52 -2.17
CA GLN A 63 5.29 21.30 -2.40
C GLN A 63 5.05 22.35 -3.49
N LEU A 64 4.36 22.00 -4.58
CA LEU A 64 4.01 22.96 -5.65
C LEU A 64 3.06 24.07 -5.17
N THR A 65 2.16 23.80 -4.24
CA THR A 65 1.28 24.85 -3.66
C THR A 65 1.99 25.78 -2.68
N LEU A 66 3.14 25.39 -2.12
CA LEU A 66 3.91 26.24 -1.19
C LEU A 66 4.87 27.22 -1.91
N PHE A 67 5.13 27.01 -3.20
CA PHE A 67 5.99 27.87 -4.02
C PHE A 67 5.23 28.73 -5.04
N ASN A 68 3.90 28.76 -4.98
CA ASN A 68 3.03 29.62 -5.78
C ASN A 68 2.42 30.75 -4.96
#